data_AF-A7SAU4-F1
#
_entry.id   AF-A7SAU4-F1
#
_cell.length_a   1.000
_cell.length_b   1.000
_cell.length_c   1.000
_cell.angle_alpha   90.00
_cell.angle_beta   90.00
_cell.angle_gamma   90.00
#
_symmetry.space_group_name_H-M   'P 1'
#
loop_
_entity.id
_entity.type
_entity.pdbx_description
1 polymer ?
#
loop_
_entity_poly.entity_id
_entity_poly.type
_entity_poly.pdbx_seq_one_letter_code
_entity_poly.pdbx_strand_id
1 'polypeptide(L)'
;LASVDPRKARGPDNIPSAVQKICADELAPSLCVLFNKSLELGKLPAEWKKSLIVPIFKKNRKERVENYRPISLLSVTSKVLERCIFSHMIHHVSQFLSNSPSF
;
A
#
# COMPACT_ATOMS: atom_id res chain seq x y z
N LEU A 1 4.52 7.97 -9.21
CA LEU A 1 5.70 7.31 -8.60
C LEU A 1 6.68 8.30 -7.98
N ALA A 2 6.93 9.47 -8.58
CA ALA A 2 7.81 10.50 -8.01
C ALA A 2 7.45 10.98 -6.58
N SER A 3 6.17 10.92 -6.20
CA SER A 3 5.66 11.27 -4.87
C SER A 3 5.78 10.14 -3.81
N VAL A 4 6.33 8.98 -4.19
CA VAL A 4 6.62 7.91 -3.22
C VAL A 4 7.72 8.38 -2.26
N ASP A 5 7.59 8.05 -0.97
CA ASP A 5 8.61 8.33 0.04
C ASP A 5 9.70 7.26 -0.01
N PRO A 6 10.95 7.61 -0.37
CA PRO A 6 12.03 6.64 -0.59
C PRO A 6 12.52 5.97 0.70
N ARG A 7 12.07 6.45 1.88
CA ARG A 7 12.44 5.88 3.19
C ARG A 7 11.46 4.81 3.66
N LYS A 8 10.38 4.54 2.90
CA LYS A 8 9.41 3.52 3.27
C LYS A 8 10.03 2.14 3.15
N ALA A 9 9.75 1.30 4.14
CA ALA A 9 10.16 -0.10 4.17
C ALA A 9 9.66 -0.85 2.93
N ARG A 10 10.47 -1.79 2.47
CA ARG A 10 10.15 -2.71 1.37
C ARG A 10 9.08 -3.72 1.79
N GLY A 11 8.29 -4.16 0.81
CA GLY A 11 7.31 -5.23 0.99
C GLY A 11 7.92 -6.62 0.82
N PRO A 12 7.09 -7.66 0.65
CA PRO A 12 7.52 -9.04 0.42
C PRO A 12 8.37 -9.23 -0.84
N ASP A 13 8.21 -8.35 -1.83
CA ASP A 13 8.97 -8.32 -3.09
C ASP A 13 10.43 -7.87 -2.90
N ASN A 14 10.79 -7.38 -1.72
CA ASN A 14 12.09 -6.84 -1.38
C ASN A 14 12.55 -5.63 -2.23
N ILE A 15 11.66 -5.00 -2.99
CA ILE A 15 11.97 -3.85 -3.83
C ILE A 15 11.94 -2.57 -2.98
N PRO A 16 13.04 -1.80 -2.87
CA PRO A 16 13.04 -0.54 -2.14
C PRO A 16 12.15 0.51 -2.81
N SER A 17 11.44 1.30 -2.00
CA SER A 17 10.64 2.43 -2.48
C SER A 17 11.48 3.48 -3.23
N ALA A 18 12.75 3.63 -2.86
CA ALA A 18 13.71 4.49 -3.56
C ALA A 18 13.88 4.12 -5.04
N VAL A 19 13.94 2.83 -5.38
CA VAL A 19 14.09 2.37 -6.77
C VAL A 19 12.90 2.83 -7.62
N GLN A 20 11.67 2.70 -7.10
CA GLN A 20 10.48 3.13 -7.82
C GLN A 20 10.39 4.64 -8.00
N LYS A 21 10.97 5.40 -7.06
CA LYS A 21 11.05 6.87 -7.17
C LYS A 21 12.10 7.30 -8.19
N ILE A 22 13.27 6.68 -8.17
CA ILE A 22 14.38 7.01 -9.10
C ILE A 22 13.99 6.65 -10.53
N CYS A 23 13.42 5.47 -10.75
CA CYS A 23 13.00 4.98 -12.06
C CYS A 23 11.53 5.32 -12.37
N ALA A 24 11.02 6.44 -11.85
CA ALA A 24 9.59 6.75 -11.90
C ALA A 24 9.09 6.91 -13.34
N ASP A 25 9.87 7.57 -14.19
CA ASP A 25 9.47 7.92 -15.56
C ASP A 25 9.51 6.69 -16.47
N GLU A 26 10.44 5.77 -16.21
CA GLU A 26 10.62 4.52 -16.96
C GLU A 26 9.60 3.46 -16.53
N LEU A 27 9.26 3.40 -15.25
CA LEU A 27 8.31 2.41 -14.72
C LEU A 27 6.85 2.81 -14.94
N ALA A 28 6.54 4.11 -14.98
CA ALA A 28 5.16 4.60 -15.03
C ALA A 28 4.35 4.06 -16.22
N PRO A 29 4.87 4.02 -17.47
CA PRO A 29 4.10 3.49 -18.61
C PRO A 29 3.70 2.02 -18.42
N SER A 30 4.66 1.19 -18.01
CA SER A 30 4.43 -0.25 -17.80
C SER A 30 3.46 -0.50 -16.65
N LEU A 31 3.61 0.23 -15.54
CA LEU A 31 2.69 0.11 -14.41
C LEU A 31 1.29 0.63 -14.74
N CYS A 32 1.16 1.66 -15.56
CA CYS A 32 -0.14 2.15 -16.02
C CYS A 32 -0.90 1.07 -16.80
N VAL A 33 -0.25 0.41 -17.76
CA VAL A 33 -0.85 -0.70 -18.51
C VAL A 33 -1.28 -1.83 -17.57
N LEU A 34 -0.41 -2.21 -16.64
CA LEU A 34 -0.70 -3.28 -15.67
C LEU A 34 -1.86 -2.93 -14.73
N PHE A 35 -1.92 -1.70 -14.24
CA PHE A 35 -2.98 -1.21 -13.37
C PHE A 35 -4.33 -1.18 -14.10
N ASN A 36 -4.36 -0.63 -15.31
CA ASN A 36 -5.58 -0.60 -16.12
C ASN A 36 -6.07 -2.02 -16.40
N LYS A 37 -5.17 -2.95 -16.74
CA LYS A 37 -5.55 -4.36 -16.94
C LYS A 37 -6.08 -5.02 -15.67
N SER A 38 -5.48 -4.69 -14.53
CA SER A 38 -5.93 -5.20 -13.24
C SER A 38 -7.34 -4.73 -12.88
N LEU A 39 -7.65 -3.45 -13.19
CA LEU A 39 -8.97 -2.85 -12.99
C LEU A 39 -10.00 -3.42 -13.97
N GLU A 40 -9.67 -3.50 -15.25
CA GLU A 40 -10.53 -4.06 -16.31
C GLU A 40 -10.92 -5.51 -16.00
N LEU A 41 -9.96 -6.34 -15.59
CA LEU A 41 -10.19 -7.75 -15.28
C LEU A 41 -10.73 -8.00 -13.87
N GLY A 42 -10.74 -6.99 -12.99
CA GLY A 42 -11.03 -7.16 -11.57
C GLY A 42 -10.06 -8.11 -10.85
N LYS A 43 -8.81 -8.20 -11.32
CA LYS A 43 -7.80 -9.16 -10.82
C LYS A 43 -6.48 -8.46 -10.51
N LEU A 44 -5.98 -8.68 -9.30
CA LEU A 44 -4.62 -8.26 -8.91
C LEU A 44 -3.62 -9.42 -9.05
N PRO A 45 -2.34 -9.13 -9.38
CA PRO A 45 -1.26 -10.09 -9.27
C PRO A 45 -1.23 -10.78 -7.90
N ALA A 46 -0.95 -12.09 -7.87
CA ALA A 46 -0.92 -12.86 -6.62
C ALA A 46 0.09 -12.30 -5.60
N GLU A 47 1.24 -11.82 -6.07
CA GLU A 47 2.26 -11.21 -5.21
C GLU A 47 1.78 -9.93 -4.52
N TRP A 48 0.88 -9.16 -5.14
CA TRP A 48 0.34 -7.94 -4.53
C TRP A 48 -0.67 -8.22 -3.42
N LYS A 49 -1.21 -9.44 -3.37
CA LYS A 49 -2.11 -9.88 -2.30
C LYS A 49 -1.34 -10.37 -1.06
N LYS A 50 -0.02 -10.51 -1.14
CA LYS A 50 0.84 -10.92 -0.03
C LYS A 50 1.26 -9.70 0.80
N SER A 51 1.48 -9.93 2.08
CA SER A 51 2.05 -8.93 2.98
C SER A 51 3.09 -9.54 3.91
N LEU A 52 4.08 -8.74 4.31
CA LEU A 52 5.07 -9.11 5.30
C LEU A 52 4.60 -8.56 6.65
N ILE A 53 4.30 -9.45 7.59
CA ILE A 53 3.87 -9.06 8.94
C ILE A 53 5.08 -8.77 9.79
N VAL A 54 5.17 -7.54 10.31
CA VAL A 54 6.25 -7.11 11.21
C VAL A 54 5.64 -6.70 12.55
N PRO A 55 6.07 -7.29 13.68
CA PRO A 55 5.62 -6.86 14.99
C PRO A 55 6.33 -5.56 15.39
N ILE A 56 5.55 -4.51 15.68
CA ILE A 56 6.05 -3.24 16.22
C ILE A 56 5.70 -3.15 17.69
N PHE A 57 6.72 -2.99 18.52
CA PHE A 57 6.55 -2.80 19.96
C PHE A 57 5.75 -1.53 20.24
N LYS A 58 4.73 -1.62 21.10
CA LYS A 58 3.92 -0.49 21.55
C LYS A 58 4.51 0.14 22.82
N LYS A 59 4.45 -0.59 23.95
CA LYS A 59 4.84 -0.15 25.30
C LYS A 59 4.92 -1.34 26.28
N ASN A 60 5.35 -1.08 27.53
CA ASN A 60 5.48 -2.06 28.64
C ASN A 60 6.64 -3.06 28.48
N ARG A 61 6.39 -4.35 28.75
CA ARG A 61 7.38 -5.43 28.78
C ARG A 61 7.57 -6.02 27.38
N LYS A 62 8.81 -6.10 26.89
CA LYS A 62 9.13 -6.57 25.53
C LYS A 62 8.98 -8.09 25.38
N GLU A 63 8.93 -8.81 26.48
CA GLU A 63 8.81 -10.28 26.51
C GLU A 63 7.37 -10.73 26.26
N ARG A 64 6.41 -9.80 26.33
CA ARG A 64 4.97 -10.04 26.23
C ARG A 64 4.46 -9.74 24.82
N VAL A 65 3.94 -10.75 24.13
CA VAL A 65 3.47 -10.66 22.73
C VAL A 65 2.33 -9.64 22.59
N GLU A 66 1.46 -9.51 23.59
CA GLU A 66 0.34 -8.57 23.62
C GLU A 66 0.77 -7.09 23.55
N ASN A 67 2.04 -6.80 23.85
CA ASN A 67 2.62 -5.46 23.81
C ASN A 67 3.11 -5.06 22.41
N TYR A 68 2.91 -5.89 21.39
CA TYR A 68 3.23 -5.60 20.00
C TYR A 68 1.95 -5.38 19.19
N ARG A 69 2.01 -4.54 18.15
CA ARG A 69 1.03 -4.55 17.05
C ARG A 69 1.65 -5.20 15.83
N PRO A 70 0.96 -6.12 15.14
CA PRO A 70 1.36 -6.47 13.80
C PRO A 70 1.13 -5.27 12.88
N ILE A 71 2.08 -5.00 11.99
CA ILE A 71 1.86 -4.14 10.82
C ILE A 71 2.07 -4.96 9.55
N SER A 72 1.28 -4.68 8.52
CA SER A 72 1.42 -5.32 7.21
C SER A 72 2.23 -4.42 6.28
N LEU A 73 3.41 -4.89 5.87
CA LEU A 73 4.18 -4.26 4.80
C LEU A 73 3.74 -4.87 3.47
N LEU A 74 3.20 -4.03 2.58
CA LEU A 74 2.78 -4.39 1.23
C LEU A 74 3.85 -3.97 0.21
N SER A 75 3.84 -4.59 -0.97
CA SER A 75 4.59 -4.10 -2.13
C SER A 75 4.28 -2.62 -2.36
N VAL A 76 5.32 -1.83 -2.64
CA VAL A 76 5.16 -0.39 -2.95
C VAL A 76 4.31 -0.23 -4.21
N THR A 77 4.43 -1.14 -5.19
CA THR A 77 3.65 -1.11 -6.43
C THR A 77 2.14 -1.32 -6.16
N SER A 78 1.78 -2.27 -5.29
CA SER A 78 0.38 -2.46 -4.87
C SER A 78 -0.19 -1.20 -4.23
N LYS A 79 0.58 -0.58 -3.32
CA LYS A 79 0.19 0.67 -2.66
C LYS A 79 0.00 1.83 -3.62
N VAL A 80 0.73 1.87 -4.72
CA VAL A 80 0.54 2.91 -5.75
C VAL A 80 -0.82 2.73 -6.42
N LEU A 81 -1.19 1.51 -6.81
CA LEU A 81 -2.52 1.23 -7.35
C LEU A 81 -3.63 1.57 -6.34
N GLU A 82 -3.49 1.13 -5.09
CA GLU A 82 -4.44 1.45 -4.02
C GLU A 82 -4.64 2.97 -3.86
N ARG A 83 -3.56 3.75 -3.95
CA ARG A 83 -3.65 5.23 -3.91
C ARG A 83 -4.36 5.80 -5.13
N CYS A 84 -4.09 5.28 -6.33
CA CYS A 84 -4.80 5.69 -7.54
C CYS A 84 -6.31 5.44 -7.40
N ILE A 85 -6.70 4.26 -6.91
CA ILE A 85 -8.11 3.92 -6.67
C ILE A 85 -8.71 4.83 -5.59
N PHE A 86 -8.02 4.97 -4.46
CA PHE A 86 -8.47 5.80 -3.34
C PHE A 86 -8.73 7.24 -3.76
N SER A 87 -7.82 7.84 -4.55
CA SER A 87 -7.98 9.22 -5.04
C SER A 87 -9.25 9.41 -5.89
N HIS A 88 -9.70 8.38 -6.61
CA HIS A 88 -10.96 8.44 -7.35
C HIS A 88 -12.17 8.16 -6.44
N MET A 89 -12.08 7.16 -5.56
CA MET A 89 -13.21 6.71 -4.75
C MET A 89 -13.56 7.64 -3.59
N ILE A 90 -12.57 8.28 -2.96
CA ILE A 90 -12.79 8.99 -1.70
C ILE A 90 -13.82 10.12 -1.83
N HIS A 91 -13.88 10.80 -2.97
CA HIS A 91 -14.85 11.85 -3.24
C HIS A 91 -16.29 11.33 -3.31
N HIS A 92 -16.49 10.10 -3.78
CA HIS A 92 -17.80 9.46 -3.82
C HIS A 92 -18.21 8.86 -2.49
N VAL A 93 -17.24 8.32 -1.74
CA VAL A 93 -17.49 7.59 -0.49
C VAL A 93 -17.59 8.52 0.73
N SER A 94 -16.91 9.67 0.71
CA SER A 94 -16.83 10.59 1.86
C SER A 94 -18.19 11.01 2.42
N GLN A 95 -19.16 11.29 1.55
CA GLN A 95 -20.52 11.69 1.92
C GLN A 95 -21.26 10.62 2.76
N PHE A 96 -20.94 9.34 2.58
CA PHE A 96 -21.54 8.25 3.33
C PHE A 96 -20.84 8.03 4.68
N LEU A 97 -19.55 8.35 4.77
CA LEU A 97 -18.76 8.24 6.00
C LEU A 97 -19.09 9.36 6.99
N SER A 98 -19.35 10.57 6.52
CA SER A 98 -19.72 11.72 7.37
C SER A 98 -21.10 11.58 8.03
N ASN A 99 -21.96 10.69 7.51
CA ASN A 99 -23.29 10.43 8.05
C ASN A 99 -23.35 9.24 9.02
N SER A 100 -22.20 8.65 9.35
CA SER A 100 -22.16 7.58 10.36
C SER A 100 -22.20 8.20 11.76
N PRO A 101 -23.16 7.81 12.64
CA PRO A 101 -23.14 8.26 14.02
C PRO A 101 -21.84 7.80 14.67
N SER A 102 -21.18 8.72 15.37
CA SER A 102 -19.96 8.45 16.13
C SER A 102 -20.16 7.21 17.00
N PHE A 103 -19.38 6.15 16.76
CA PHE A 103 -19.27 5.02 17.69
C PHE A 103 -18.55 5.44 18.96
#